data_AF-A0A821NMR3-F1
#
_entry.id   AF-A0A821NMR3-F1
#
_cell.length_a   1.000
_cell.length_b   1.000
_cell.length_c   1.000
_cell.angle_alpha   90.00
_cell.angle_beta   90.00
_cell.angle_gamma   90.00
#
_symmetry.space_group_name_H-M   'P 1'
#
loop_
_entity.id
_entity.type
_entity.pdbx_description
1 polymer ?
#
loop_
_entity_poly.entity_id
_entity_poly.type
_entity_poly.pdbx_seq_one_letter_code
_entity_poly.pdbx_strand_id
1 'polypeptide(L)'
;MELSIHDTLQNLRILIICTCSIIAISNDRQIQESIMERLHDILQRFIHFICEAKKSIQTTPNEQNKLSNIGHDLSSALNSCISNVTSQRYLNEAIKHMSEYVYTLAGPFDRKLPESSTTSDDISRSAAMLNQATHDLVISTHTGEFIDNGIDFINYQQEDEKRSRLIISLKNVHTSSNQLLEHAKSMSVEPTTNENDIKNQLANAARAVTETINDVITACLVSKSTITIEHIECDNAIREMETSKTLLQQPILQPCANYTYFEALDSVVENSKRLGEAMTHIASASKNTNHQLFIQAVHDASKAVCRLIESSAQASYLIGVSDVTSTKGTDAIVDQILFNRFVTAIRNACSDLSNPSIDQNDVSIEKF
;
A
#
# COMPACT_ATOMS: atom_id res chain seq x y z
N MET A 1 -30.07 -10.86 -22.76
CA MET A 1 -29.54 -9.48 -22.86
C MET A 1 -30.51 -8.46 -22.24
N GLU A 2 -31.82 -8.56 -22.47
CA GLU A 2 -32.82 -7.71 -21.76
C GLU A 2 -32.74 -7.81 -20.22
N LEU A 3 -32.47 -9.00 -19.67
CA LEU A 3 -32.22 -9.18 -18.23
C LEU A 3 -31.02 -8.34 -17.74
N SER A 4 -29.92 -8.31 -18.52
CA SER A 4 -28.72 -7.54 -18.18
C SER A 4 -28.94 -6.03 -18.28
N ILE A 5 -29.78 -5.57 -19.20
CA ILE A 5 -30.17 -4.15 -19.30
C ILE A 5 -31.04 -3.76 -18.09
N HIS A 6 -31.94 -4.63 -17.66
CA HIS A 6 -32.74 -4.39 -16.44
C HIS A 6 -31.85 -4.32 -15.19
N ASP A 7 -30.92 -5.25 -15.03
CA ASP A 7 -29.99 -5.27 -13.89
C ASP A 7 -29.09 -4.03 -13.86
N THR A 8 -28.59 -3.60 -15.02
CA THR A 8 -27.79 -2.38 -15.13
C THR A 8 -28.59 -1.11 -14.82
N LEU A 9 -29.86 -1.04 -15.23
CA LEU A 9 -30.78 0.06 -14.84
C LEU A 9 -31.06 0.07 -13.34
N GLN A 10 -31.20 -1.10 -12.72
CA GLN A 10 -31.40 -1.21 -11.28
C GLN A 10 -30.17 -0.77 -10.49
N ASN A 11 -28.96 -1.15 -10.95
CA ASN A 11 -27.70 -0.70 -10.37
C ASN A 11 -27.50 0.82 -10.52
N LEU A 12 -27.86 1.39 -11.67
CA LEU A 12 -27.85 2.85 -11.88
C LEU A 12 -28.80 3.55 -10.91
N ARG A 13 -30.00 3.00 -10.68
CA ARG A 13 -30.95 3.58 -9.73
C ARG A 13 -30.40 3.58 -8.31
N ILE A 14 -29.74 2.51 -7.89
CA ILE A 14 -29.06 2.44 -6.59
C ILE A 14 -27.95 3.49 -6.52
N LEU A 15 -27.13 3.61 -7.56
CA LEU A 15 -26.06 4.61 -7.64
C LEU A 15 -26.62 6.04 -7.47
N ILE A 16 -27.68 6.40 -8.18
CA ILE A 16 -28.32 7.73 -8.07
C ILE A 16 -28.77 7.99 -6.63
N ILE A 17 -29.44 7.03 -5.99
CA ILE A 17 -29.92 7.17 -4.61
C ILE A 17 -28.76 7.37 -3.64
N CYS A 18 -27.70 6.57 -3.77
CA CYS A 18 -26.49 6.69 -2.95
C CYS A 18 -25.82 8.06 -3.14
N THR A 19 -25.63 8.49 -4.39
CA THR A 19 -25.01 9.78 -4.72
C THR A 19 -25.84 10.95 -4.20
N CYS A 20 -27.17 10.92 -4.36
CA CYS A 20 -28.07 11.93 -3.78
C CYS A 20 -28.00 11.94 -2.25
N SER A 21 -27.84 10.78 -1.61
CA SER A 21 -27.68 10.70 -0.15
C SER A 21 -26.35 11.32 0.29
N ILE A 22 -25.26 11.09 -0.45
CA ILE A 22 -23.96 11.71 -0.18
C ILE A 22 -24.03 13.23 -0.36
N ILE A 23 -24.72 13.73 -1.40
CA ILE A 23 -24.96 15.16 -1.61
C ILE A 23 -25.71 15.76 -0.41
N ALA A 24 -26.74 15.07 0.10
CA ALA A 24 -27.55 15.55 1.23
C ALA A 24 -26.78 15.58 2.57
N ILE A 25 -25.78 14.71 2.75
CA ILE A 25 -24.95 14.64 3.96
C ILE A 25 -23.77 15.62 3.88
N SER A 26 -23.30 15.96 2.68
CA SER A 26 -22.17 16.86 2.49
C SER A 26 -22.54 18.31 2.84
N ASN A 27 -21.74 18.96 3.69
CA ASN A 27 -21.91 20.38 4.07
C ASN A 27 -21.19 21.36 3.12
N ASP A 28 -20.36 20.87 2.18
CA ASP A 28 -19.63 21.72 1.24
C ASP A 28 -20.40 21.87 -0.08
N ARG A 29 -20.79 23.11 -0.39
CA ARG A 29 -21.55 23.46 -1.59
C ARG A 29 -20.79 23.16 -2.90
N GLN A 30 -19.46 23.30 -2.92
CA GLN A 30 -18.67 22.98 -4.11
C GLN A 30 -18.69 21.47 -4.41
N ILE A 31 -18.68 20.64 -3.36
CA ILE A 31 -18.77 19.19 -3.49
C ILE A 31 -20.16 18.80 -4.02
N GLN A 32 -21.21 19.41 -3.51
CA GLN A 32 -22.57 19.15 -3.96
C GLN A 32 -22.76 19.47 -5.46
N GLU A 33 -22.29 20.63 -5.91
CA GLU A 33 -22.39 21.06 -7.31
C GLU A 33 -21.56 20.15 -8.23
N SER A 34 -20.32 19.81 -7.85
CA SER A 34 -19.44 18.95 -8.66
C SER A 34 -19.96 17.51 -8.78
N ILE A 35 -20.48 16.93 -7.70
CA ILE A 35 -21.07 15.58 -7.74
C ILE A 35 -22.34 15.58 -8.60
N MET A 36 -23.16 16.63 -8.54
CA MET A 36 -24.39 16.73 -9.33
C MET A 36 -24.11 16.84 -10.84
N GLU A 37 -23.14 17.65 -11.26
CA GLU A 37 -22.74 17.76 -12.67
C GLU A 37 -22.26 16.42 -13.24
N ARG A 38 -21.46 15.67 -12.46
CA ARG A 38 -20.94 14.35 -12.88
C ARG A 38 -22.00 13.26 -12.89
N LEU A 39 -22.94 13.30 -11.95
CA LEU A 39 -24.11 12.42 -11.97
C LEU A 39 -24.92 12.66 -13.25
N HIS A 40 -25.07 13.92 -13.66
CA HIS A 40 -25.75 14.28 -14.91
C HIS A 40 -24.99 13.75 -16.15
N ASP A 41 -23.66 13.88 -16.19
CA ASP A 41 -22.83 13.34 -17.29
C ASP A 41 -22.93 11.80 -17.38
N ILE A 42 -22.90 11.09 -16.25
CA ILE A 42 -23.10 9.63 -16.22
C ILE A 42 -24.48 9.27 -16.78
N LEU A 43 -25.54 9.98 -16.36
CA LEU A 43 -26.89 9.72 -16.85
C LEU A 43 -27.00 9.93 -18.36
N GLN A 44 -26.41 11.01 -18.89
CA GLN A 44 -26.39 11.26 -20.33
C GLN A 44 -25.65 10.16 -21.10
N ARG A 45 -24.46 9.75 -20.64
CA ARG A 45 -23.67 8.69 -21.26
C ARG A 45 -24.34 7.33 -21.16
N PHE A 46 -25.03 7.05 -20.06
CA PHE A 46 -25.77 5.79 -19.87
C PHE A 46 -26.99 5.70 -20.79
N ILE A 47 -27.72 6.80 -20.97
CA ILE A 47 -28.80 6.88 -21.96
C ILE A 47 -28.24 6.62 -23.38
N HIS A 48 -27.10 7.23 -23.70
CA HIS A 48 -26.43 6.99 -24.98
C HIS A 48 -26.01 5.53 -25.17
N PHE A 49 -25.44 4.90 -24.13
CA PHE A 49 -25.08 3.48 -24.12
C PHE A 49 -26.28 2.57 -24.34
N ILE A 50 -27.42 2.81 -23.66
CA ILE A 50 -28.63 2.01 -23.86
C ILE A 50 -29.18 2.18 -25.29
N CYS A 51 -29.18 3.41 -25.81
CA CYS A 51 -29.65 3.67 -27.16
C CYS A 51 -28.81 2.94 -28.21
N GLU A 52 -27.49 2.93 -28.06
CA GLU A 52 -26.58 2.22 -28.97
C GLU A 52 -26.58 0.71 -28.74
N ALA A 53 -26.66 0.23 -27.50
CA ALA A 53 -26.83 -1.20 -27.20
C ALA A 53 -28.12 -1.76 -27.83
N LYS A 54 -29.20 -0.97 -27.86
CA LYS A 54 -30.44 -1.35 -28.55
C LYS A 54 -30.29 -1.40 -30.07
N LYS A 55 -29.48 -0.51 -30.66
CA LYS A 55 -29.19 -0.51 -32.10
C LYS A 55 -28.25 -1.64 -32.50
N SER A 56 -27.26 -1.97 -31.69
CA SER A 56 -26.33 -3.09 -31.96
C SER A 56 -26.98 -4.48 -31.89
N ILE A 57 -28.20 -4.57 -31.35
CA ILE A 57 -29.03 -5.79 -31.44
C ILE A 57 -29.57 -5.99 -32.87
N GLN A 58 -29.61 -4.93 -33.68
CA GLN A 58 -30.20 -4.93 -35.03
C GLN A 58 -29.18 -4.94 -36.18
N THR A 59 -27.87 -4.72 -35.94
CA THR A 59 -26.85 -4.64 -37.02
C THR A 59 -25.45 -5.18 -36.68
N THR A 60 -24.64 -5.38 -37.73
CA THR A 60 -23.35 -6.11 -37.90
C THR A 60 -22.10 -5.58 -37.13
N PRO A 61 -20.96 -6.32 -37.10
CA PRO A 61 -19.85 -6.18 -36.12
C PRO A 61 -19.10 -4.84 -36.00
N ASN A 62 -19.32 -3.86 -36.87
CA ASN A 62 -18.67 -2.54 -36.76
C ASN A 62 -19.21 -1.71 -35.57
N GLU A 63 -20.38 -2.09 -35.04
CA GLU A 63 -21.02 -1.45 -33.88
C GLU A 63 -20.47 -1.95 -32.52
N GLN A 64 -19.77 -3.09 -32.48
CA GLN A 64 -19.16 -3.61 -31.25
C GLN A 64 -17.99 -2.74 -30.76
N ASN A 65 -17.18 -2.17 -31.66
CA ASN A 65 -16.12 -1.24 -31.28
C ASN A 65 -16.68 0.09 -30.75
N LYS A 66 -17.82 0.56 -31.29
CA LYS A 66 -18.50 1.76 -30.78
C LYS A 66 -19.07 1.52 -29.38
N LEU A 67 -19.72 0.37 -29.17
CA LEU A 67 -20.24 0.00 -27.86
C LEU A 67 -19.12 -0.19 -26.82
N SER A 68 -17.98 -0.75 -27.22
CA SER A 68 -16.78 -0.88 -26.37
C SER A 68 -16.22 0.49 -25.97
N ASN A 69 -16.11 1.43 -26.91
CA ASN A 69 -15.66 2.79 -26.62
C ASN A 69 -16.63 3.53 -25.69
N ILE A 70 -17.94 3.42 -25.92
CA ILE A 70 -18.95 4.03 -25.04
C ILE A 70 -18.92 3.36 -23.65
N GLY A 71 -18.66 2.06 -23.58
CA GLY A 71 -18.46 1.34 -22.32
C GLY A 71 -17.22 1.82 -21.55
N HIS A 72 -16.11 2.07 -22.25
CA HIS A 72 -14.91 2.68 -21.67
C HIS A 72 -15.18 4.10 -21.17
N ASP A 73 -15.89 4.92 -21.97
CA ASP A 73 -16.27 6.28 -21.59
C ASP A 73 -17.20 6.32 -20.39
N LEU A 74 -18.16 5.38 -20.32
CA LEU A 74 -19.04 5.23 -19.16
C LEU A 74 -18.25 4.80 -17.92
N SER A 75 -17.31 3.86 -18.06
CA SER A 75 -16.41 3.43 -16.98
C SER A 75 -15.53 4.59 -16.48
N SER A 76 -15.00 5.40 -17.39
CA SER A 76 -14.23 6.61 -17.08
C SER A 76 -15.08 7.65 -16.34
N ALA A 77 -16.33 7.86 -16.77
CA ALA A 77 -17.28 8.76 -16.11
C ALA A 77 -17.68 8.26 -14.71
N LEU A 78 -17.88 6.95 -14.54
CA LEU A 78 -18.15 6.32 -13.25
C LEU A 78 -16.96 6.47 -12.29
N ASN A 79 -15.73 6.16 -12.74
CA ASN A 79 -14.51 6.39 -11.97
C ASN A 79 -14.33 7.86 -11.59
N SER A 80 -14.70 8.76 -12.51
CA SER A 80 -14.70 10.20 -12.29
C SER A 80 -15.73 10.68 -11.27
N CYS A 81 -16.83 9.94 -11.05
CA CYS A 81 -17.81 10.23 -10.01
C CYS A 81 -17.35 9.68 -8.66
N ILE A 82 -16.79 8.47 -8.65
CA ILE A 82 -16.21 7.85 -7.46
C ILE A 82 -15.07 8.72 -6.90
N SER A 83 -14.21 9.27 -7.76
CA SER A 83 -13.08 10.15 -7.36
C SER A 83 -13.49 11.47 -6.68
N ASN A 84 -14.76 11.88 -6.78
CA ASN A 84 -15.30 13.08 -6.14
C ASN A 84 -16.11 12.79 -4.86
N VAL A 85 -16.23 11.53 -4.46
CA VAL A 85 -16.74 11.20 -3.13
C VAL A 85 -15.82 11.81 -2.09
N THR A 86 -16.41 12.39 -1.04
CA THR A 86 -15.74 13.29 -0.08
C THR A 86 -14.44 12.73 0.49
N SER A 87 -14.35 11.42 0.76
CA SER A 87 -13.11 10.76 1.24
C SER A 87 -11.97 10.76 0.22
N GLN A 88 -12.29 10.66 -1.08
CA GLN A 88 -11.30 10.57 -2.16
C GLN A 88 -10.79 11.93 -2.60
N ARG A 89 -11.57 13.01 -2.43
CA ARG A 89 -11.10 14.37 -2.72
C ARG A 89 -9.91 14.77 -1.83
N TYR A 90 -9.97 14.47 -0.53
CA TYR A 90 -8.86 14.75 0.38
C TYR A 90 -7.61 13.96 0.03
N LEU A 91 -7.75 12.69 -0.35
CA LEU A 91 -6.63 11.86 -0.83
C LEU A 91 -6.05 12.37 -2.15
N ASN A 92 -6.88 12.80 -3.09
CA ASN A 92 -6.42 13.36 -4.36
C ASN A 92 -5.70 14.71 -4.16
N GLU A 93 -6.17 15.58 -3.27
CA GLU A 93 -5.48 16.83 -2.93
C GLU A 93 -4.15 16.54 -2.21
N ALA A 94 -4.12 15.54 -1.33
CA ALA A 94 -2.89 15.08 -0.68
C ALA A 94 -1.86 14.54 -1.68
N ILE A 95 -2.27 13.73 -2.67
CA ILE A 95 -1.42 13.23 -3.76
C ILE A 95 -0.89 14.38 -4.62
N LYS A 96 -1.73 15.38 -4.89
CA LYS A 96 -1.34 16.58 -5.64
C LYS A 96 -0.29 17.40 -4.89
N HIS A 97 -0.50 17.66 -3.60
CA HIS A 97 0.51 18.28 -2.74
C HIS A 97 1.80 17.46 -2.68
N MET A 98 1.70 16.13 -2.59
CA MET A 98 2.88 15.26 -2.66
C MET A 98 3.63 15.42 -3.99
N SER A 99 2.91 15.54 -5.10
CA SER A 99 3.52 15.71 -6.42
C SER A 99 4.29 17.02 -6.55
N GLU A 100 3.92 18.08 -5.82
CA GLU A 100 4.64 19.35 -5.78
C GLU A 100 6.05 19.19 -5.17
N TYR A 101 6.20 18.36 -4.13
CA TYR A 101 7.51 18.11 -3.50
C TYR A 101 8.52 17.41 -4.40
N VAL A 102 8.09 16.66 -5.42
CA VAL A 102 8.99 16.08 -6.43
C VAL A 102 9.79 17.18 -7.13
N TYR A 103 9.11 18.28 -7.48
CA TYR A 103 9.73 19.40 -8.15
C TYR A 103 10.66 20.18 -7.22
N THR A 104 10.28 20.33 -5.94
CA THR A 104 11.14 20.92 -4.91
C THR A 104 12.42 20.10 -4.71
N LEU A 105 12.31 18.77 -4.66
CA LEU A 105 13.45 17.82 -4.57
C LEU A 105 14.29 17.72 -5.86
N ALA A 106 13.77 18.21 -6.99
CA ALA A 106 14.46 18.30 -8.27
C ALA A 106 15.07 19.69 -8.53
N GLY A 107 14.75 20.68 -7.69
CA GLY A 107 15.27 22.05 -7.80
C GLY A 107 16.75 22.18 -7.38
N PRO A 108 17.36 23.35 -7.62
CA PRO A 108 18.73 23.63 -7.19
C PRO A 108 18.82 23.75 -5.66
N PHE A 109 19.82 23.08 -5.07
CA PHE A 109 20.14 23.17 -3.64
C PHE A 109 21.26 24.20 -3.41
N ASP A 110 20.97 25.27 -2.67
CA ASP A 110 21.91 26.35 -2.37
C ASP A 110 22.68 26.07 -1.07
N ARG A 111 24.02 26.13 -1.12
CA ARG A 111 24.85 26.00 0.11
C ARG A 111 24.61 27.22 1.01
N LYS A 112 24.10 26.98 2.22
CA LYS A 112 23.97 28.00 3.28
C LYS A 112 25.08 27.81 4.33
N LEU A 113 25.55 28.90 4.93
CA LEU A 113 26.49 28.83 6.08
C LEU A 113 25.76 28.32 7.33
N PRO A 114 26.43 27.55 8.21
CA PRO A 114 25.77 26.91 9.35
C PRO A 114 25.39 27.93 10.41
N GLU A 115 24.10 28.07 10.68
CA GLU A 115 23.59 28.72 11.88
C GLU A 115 22.76 27.68 12.65
N SER A 116 23.30 27.25 13.79
CA SER A 116 22.70 26.38 14.82
C SER A 116 22.56 24.87 14.52
N SER A 117 22.89 24.08 15.54
CA SER A 117 22.75 22.62 15.67
C SER A 117 21.30 22.11 15.74
N THR A 118 20.31 22.97 15.47
CA THR A 118 18.87 22.67 15.62
C THR A 118 18.30 21.84 14.49
N THR A 119 18.87 21.91 13.27
CA THR A 119 18.32 21.23 12.08
C THR A 119 18.34 19.69 12.20
N SER A 120 19.28 19.11 12.96
CA SER A 120 19.33 17.66 13.19
C SER A 120 18.27 17.18 14.19
N ASP A 121 17.91 18.01 15.16
CA ASP A 121 16.85 17.71 16.12
C ASP A 121 15.48 17.93 15.48
N ASP A 122 15.37 18.94 14.61
CA ASP A 122 14.15 19.27 13.88
C ASP A 122 13.81 18.22 12.81
N ILE A 123 14.81 17.70 12.08
CA ILE A 123 14.59 16.57 11.15
C ILE A 123 14.21 15.29 11.90
N SER A 124 14.81 15.03 13.07
CA SER A 124 14.49 13.85 13.90
C SER A 124 13.08 13.96 14.49
N ARG A 125 12.67 15.16 14.95
CA ARG A 125 11.31 15.43 15.42
C ARG A 125 10.29 15.29 14.29
N SER A 126 10.60 15.83 13.11
CA SER A 126 9.73 15.74 11.93
C SER A 126 9.60 14.29 11.45
N ALA A 127 10.68 13.50 11.51
CA ALA A 127 10.64 12.08 11.23
C ALA A 127 9.71 11.30 12.18
N ALA A 128 9.76 11.61 13.46
CA ALA A 128 8.88 10.99 14.46
C ALA A 128 7.40 11.36 14.21
N MET A 129 7.13 12.63 13.90
CA MET A 129 5.77 13.09 13.54
C MET A 129 5.28 12.45 12.24
N LEU A 130 6.14 12.32 11.23
CA LEU A 130 5.82 11.65 9.98
C LEU A 130 5.55 10.14 10.18
N ASN A 131 6.36 9.45 10.99
CA ASN A 131 6.11 8.04 11.35
C ASN A 131 4.76 7.87 12.04
N GLN A 132 4.40 8.76 12.96
CA GLN A 132 3.09 8.73 13.60
C GLN A 132 1.96 9.03 12.60
N ALA A 133 2.12 10.05 11.76
CA ALA A 133 1.15 10.45 10.74
C ALA A 133 0.95 9.39 9.65
N THR A 134 1.94 8.52 9.43
CA THR A 134 1.87 7.37 8.53
C THR A 134 0.73 6.42 8.93
N HIS A 135 0.40 6.33 10.21
CA HIS A 135 -0.72 5.52 10.71
C HIS A 135 -2.07 6.25 10.66
N ASP A 136 -2.07 7.58 10.77
CA ASP A 136 -3.29 8.41 10.77
C ASP A 136 -3.69 8.93 9.36
N LEU A 137 -2.96 8.52 8.30
CA LEU A 137 -3.15 8.96 6.91
C LEU A 137 -3.05 10.49 6.68
N VAL A 138 -2.50 11.25 7.65
CA VAL A 138 -2.24 12.71 7.54
C VAL A 138 -0.84 12.98 6.93
N ILE A 139 -0.46 12.15 5.96
CA ILE A 139 0.94 11.98 5.54
C ILE A 139 1.41 13.17 4.70
N SER A 140 0.56 13.73 3.84
CA SER A 140 0.94 14.81 2.92
C SER A 140 1.50 16.05 3.63
N THR A 141 0.93 16.42 4.77
CA THR A 141 1.36 17.61 5.53
C THR A 141 2.70 17.40 6.21
N HIS A 142 2.87 16.27 6.91
CA HIS A 142 4.10 15.97 7.64
C HIS A 142 5.25 15.53 6.72
N THR A 143 4.94 14.95 5.55
CA THR A 143 5.96 14.68 4.51
C THR A 143 6.55 15.98 3.99
N GLY A 144 5.73 17.02 3.82
CA GLY A 144 6.19 18.34 3.41
C GLY A 144 7.18 18.95 4.41
N GLU A 145 6.77 19.02 5.67
CA GLU A 145 7.61 19.53 6.77
C GLU A 145 8.91 18.73 6.91
N PHE A 146 8.85 17.42 6.76
CA PHE A 146 10.04 16.56 6.79
C PHE A 146 10.98 16.80 5.60
N ILE A 147 10.44 16.95 4.38
CA ILE A 147 11.23 17.25 3.18
C ILE A 147 11.87 18.64 3.30
N ASP A 148 11.14 19.65 3.76
CA ASP A 148 11.67 21.01 3.94
C ASP A 148 12.83 21.02 4.94
N ASN A 149 12.65 20.37 6.10
CA ASN A 149 13.72 20.21 7.10
C ASN A 149 14.91 19.38 6.56
N GLY A 150 14.64 18.39 5.71
CA GLY A 150 15.65 17.62 4.99
C GLY A 150 16.44 18.44 3.96
N ILE A 151 15.77 19.33 3.23
CA ILE A 151 16.38 20.26 2.28
C ILE A 151 17.28 21.26 3.01
N ASP A 152 16.84 21.80 4.13
CA ASP A 152 17.69 22.66 4.96
C ASP A 152 18.92 21.90 5.44
N PHE A 153 18.79 20.65 5.88
CA PHE A 153 19.94 19.82 6.23
C PHE A 153 20.89 19.55 5.04
N ILE A 154 20.35 19.28 3.83
CA ILE A 154 21.13 19.13 2.58
C ILE A 154 21.93 20.40 2.28
N ASN A 155 21.33 21.58 2.50
CA ASN A 155 21.96 22.88 2.24
C ASN A 155 23.12 23.17 3.20
N TYR A 156 23.15 22.55 4.39
CA TYR A 156 24.23 22.63 5.37
C TYR A 156 25.31 21.55 5.20
N GLN A 157 25.05 20.49 4.43
CA GLN A 157 26.03 19.42 4.20
C GLN A 157 27.15 19.88 3.27
N GLN A 158 28.39 19.92 3.80
CA GLN A 158 29.58 20.29 3.02
C GLN A 158 30.15 19.14 2.18
N GLU A 159 29.85 17.89 2.53
CA GLU A 159 30.30 16.70 1.79
C GLU A 159 29.33 16.35 0.66
N ASP A 160 29.78 16.43 -0.59
CA ASP A 160 28.96 16.18 -1.77
C ASP A 160 28.43 14.73 -1.87
N GLU A 161 29.17 13.75 -1.33
CA GLU A 161 28.72 12.35 -1.27
C GLU A 161 27.61 12.12 -0.23
N LYS A 162 27.69 12.77 0.94
CA LYS A 162 26.62 12.70 1.95
C LYS A 162 25.37 13.44 1.47
N ARG A 163 25.58 14.58 0.83
CA ARG A 163 24.52 15.39 0.19
C ARG A 163 23.76 14.59 -0.87
N SER A 164 24.48 13.91 -1.76
CA SER A 164 23.88 13.08 -2.82
C SER A 164 23.10 11.90 -2.24
N ARG A 165 23.65 11.21 -1.22
CA ARG A 165 22.95 10.14 -0.53
C ARG A 165 21.67 10.61 0.15
N LEU A 166 21.71 11.76 0.83
CA LEU A 166 20.55 12.31 1.51
C LEU A 166 19.44 12.74 0.55
N ILE A 167 19.79 13.32 -0.60
CA ILE A 167 18.83 13.65 -1.67
C ILE A 167 18.13 12.37 -2.16
N ILE A 168 18.89 11.28 -2.36
CA ILE A 168 18.32 9.99 -2.76
C ILE A 168 17.39 9.44 -1.68
N SER A 169 17.79 9.49 -0.41
CA SER A 169 16.96 9.03 0.70
C SER A 169 15.66 9.83 0.85
N LEU A 170 15.68 11.17 0.71
CA LEU A 170 14.46 11.98 0.72
C LEU A 170 13.53 11.68 -0.47
N LYS A 171 14.10 11.42 -1.66
CA LYS A 171 13.31 10.99 -2.83
C LYS A 171 12.64 9.62 -2.60
N ASN A 172 13.31 8.72 -1.89
CA ASN A 172 12.73 7.42 -1.53
C ASN A 172 11.57 7.61 -0.54
N VAL A 173 11.72 8.45 0.49
CA VAL A 173 10.63 8.80 1.43
C VAL A 173 9.43 9.37 0.67
N HIS A 174 9.67 10.31 -0.25
CA HIS A 174 8.63 10.86 -1.12
C HIS A 174 7.91 9.76 -1.93
N THR A 175 8.68 8.90 -2.60
CA THR A 175 8.14 7.85 -3.47
C THR A 175 7.30 6.84 -2.68
N SER A 176 7.80 6.36 -1.55
CA SER A 176 7.09 5.43 -0.67
C SER A 176 5.83 6.08 -0.05
N SER A 177 5.90 7.36 0.33
CA SER A 177 4.74 8.08 0.87
C SER A 177 3.66 8.27 -0.19
N ASN A 178 4.04 8.52 -1.45
CA ASN A 178 3.11 8.64 -2.55
C ASN A 178 2.47 7.27 -2.91
N GLN A 179 3.25 6.19 -2.90
CA GLN A 179 2.73 4.82 -3.06
C GLN A 179 1.70 4.47 -1.98
N LEU A 180 1.97 4.84 -0.72
CA LEU A 180 1.05 4.64 0.38
C LEU A 180 -0.28 5.38 0.18
N LEU A 181 -0.24 6.64 -0.30
CA LEU A 181 -1.47 7.38 -0.63
C LEU A 181 -2.25 6.76 -1.79
N GLU A 182 -1.56 6.23 -2.81
CA GLU A 182 -2.21 5.52 -3.92
C GLU A 182 -2.87 4.22 -3.45
N HIS A 183 -2.25 3.47 -2.54
CA HIS A 183 -2.86 2.30 -1.90
C HIS A 183 -4.03 2.68 -0.97
N ALA A 184 -3.94 3.80 -0.25
CA ALA A 184 -5.05 4.32 0.55
C ALA A 184 -6.24 4.74 -0.33
N LYS A 185 -5.95 5.27 -1.51
CA LYS A 185 -6.95 5.62 -2.52
C LYS A 185 -7.62 4.38 -3.10
N SER A 186 -6.87 3.34 -3.46
CA SER A 186 -7.47 2.08 -3.94
C SER A 186 -8.34 1.43 -2.87
N MET A 187 -7.93 1.47 -1.59
CA MET A 187 -8.74 1.01 -0.46
C MET A 187 -10.07 1.76 -0.32
N SER A 188 -10.09 3.07 -0.59
CA SER A 188 -11.33 3.85 -0.55
C SER A 188 -12.27 3.60 -1.75
N VAL A 189 -11.79 2.95 -2.82
CA VAL A 189 -12.53 2.69 -4.05
C VAL A 189 -13.05 1.25 -4.12
N GLU A 190 -12.27 0.27 -3.64
CA GLU A 190 -12.58 -1.14 -3.83
C GLU A 190 -13.54 -1.72 -2.76
N PRO A 191 -14.49 -2.59 -3.18
CA PRO A 191 -15.43 -3.23 -2.28
C PRO A 191 -14.74 -4.27 -1.36
N THR A 192 -15.39 -4.51 -0.22
CA THR A 192 -15.01 -5.27 0.98
C THR A 192 -14.51 -6.71 0.80
N THR A 193 -14.40 -7.23 -0.44
CA THR A 193 -13.90 -8.58 -0.74
C THR A 193 -12.37 -8.66 -0.81
N ASN A 194 -11.68 -7.56 -1.16
CA ASN A 194 -10.20 -7.47 -1.18
C ASN A 194 -9.65 -6.62 -0.03
N GLU A 195 -10.48 -6.30 0.96
CA GLU A 195 -10.15 -5.35 2.03
C GLU A 195 -8.88 -5.76 2.79
N ASN A 196 -8.66 -7.06 3.00
CA ASN A 196 -7.48 -7.57 3.71
C ASN A 196 -6.19 -7.46 2.89
N ASP A 197 -6.22 -7.71 1.58
CA ASP A 197 -5.02 -7.61 0.72
C ASP A 197 -4.62 -6.15 0.56
N ILE A 198 -5.59 -5.25 0.31
CA ILE A 198 -5.31 -3.82 0.23
C ILE A 198 -4.85 -3.29 1.59
N LYS A 199 -5.41 -3.75 2.71
CA LYS A 199 -4.91 -3.43 4.06
C LYS A 199 -3.49 -3.94 4.28
N ASN A 200 -3.16 -5.14 3.81
CA ASN A 200 -1.81 -5.70 3.89
C ASN A 200 -0.82 -4.90 3.02
N GLN A 201 -1.22 -4.52 1.80
CA GLN A 201 -0.43 -3.67 0.91
C GLN A 201 -0.24 -2.26 1.51
N LEU A 202 -1.28 -1.69 2.11
CA LEU A 202 -1.21 -0.42 2.83
C LEU A 202 -0.27 -0.52 4.04
N ALA A 203 -0.36 -1.60 4.82
CA ALA A 203 0.54 -1.85 5.95
C ALA A 203 1.99 -2.02 5.48
N ASN A 204 2.22 -2.73 4.38
CA ASN A 204 3.55 -2.87 3.77
C ASN A 204 4.09 -1.54 3.26
N ALA A 205 3.28 -0.72 2.60
CA ALA A 205 3.67 0.61 2.15
C ALA A 205 3.97 1.54 3.33
N ALA A 206 3.21 1.46 4.43
CA ALA A 206 3.47 2.20 5.67
C ALA A 206 4.79 1.78 6.32
N ARG A 207 5.12 0.48 6.30
CA ARG A 207 6.42 -0.03 6.74
C ARG A 207 7.55 0.50 5.87
N ALA A 208 7.38 0.50 4.53
CA ALA A 208 8.38 1.03 3.60
C ALA A 208 8.64 2.54 3.82
N VAL A 209 7.60 3.33 4.10
CA VAL A 209 7.75 4.74 4.50
C VAL A 209 8.57 4.85 5.79
N THR A 210 8.25 4.03 6.78
CA THR A 210 8.98 4.02 8.06
C THR A 210 10.46 3.64 7.86
N GLU A 211 10.76 2.66 7.02
CA GLU A 211 12.11 2.22 6.68
C GLU A 211 12.92 3.33 5.99
N THR A 212 12.35 3.95 4.95
CA THR A 212 13.00 5.06 4.24
C THR A 212 13.24 6.30 5.12
N ILE A 213 12.36 6.55 6.10
CA ILE A 213 12.58 7.60 7.11
C ILE A 213 13.77 7.26 8.00
N ASN A 214 13.89 6.00 8.44
CA ASN A 214 15.06 5.57 9.23
C ASN A 214 16.35 5.63 8.41
N ASP A 215 16.29 5.36 7.10
CA ASP A 215 17.44 5.53 6.21
C ASP A 215 17.90 6.99 6.16
N VAL A 216 16.97 7.95 6.11
CA VAL A 216 17.28 9.38 6.17
C VAL A 216 17.88 9.75 7.53
N ILE A 217 17.27 9.33 8.64
CA ILE A 217 17.80 9.56 10.00
C ILE A 217 19.21 8.99 10.11
N THR A 218 19.43 7.78 9.61
CA THR A 218 20.73 7.12 9.60
C THR A 218 21.72 7.91 8.75
N ALA A 219 21.36 8.29 7.53
CA ALA A 219 22.21 9.12 6.66
C ALA A 219 22.55 10.49 7.29
N CYS A 220 21.64 11.08 8.06
CA CYS A 220 21.84 12.33 8.80
C CYS A 220 22.69 12.15 10.06
N LEU A 221 22.55 11.05 10.80
CA LEU A 221 23.20 10.78 12.09
C LEU A 221 24.51 9.97 11.99
N VAL A 222 24.93 9.53 10.80
CA VAL A 222 26.16 8.77 10.53
C VAL A 222 27.47 9.51 10.89
N SER A 223 27.40 10.68 11.53
CA SER A 223 28.51 11.18 12.38
C SER A 223 28.80 10.29 13.61
N LYS A 224 28.04 9.22 13.89
CA LYS A 224 28.34 8.28 14.98
C LYS A 224 28.32 6.82 14.50
N SER A 225 29.52 6.30 14.25
CA SER A 225 29.78 4.97 13.70
C SER A 225 29.34 3.82 14.62
N THR A 226 28.88 2.73 13.99
CA THR A 226 28.85 1.33 14.48
C THR A 226 27.81 0.95 15.54
N ILE A 227 27.44 1.84 16.47
CA ILE A 227 26.41 1.56 17.49
C ILE A 227 24.98 1.65 16.89
N THR A 228 24.84 2.38 15.78
CA THR A 228 23.56 2.63 15.11
C THR A 228 23.04 1.43 14.32
N ILE A 229 23.90 0.59 13.72
CA ILE A 229 23.45 -0.54 12.88
C ILE A 229 22.78 -1.63 13.73
N GLU A 230 23.35 -1.97 14.89
CA GLU A 230 22.73 -2.95 15.80
C GLU A 230 21.41 -2.46 16.39
N HIS A 231 21.31 -1.15 16.64
CA HIS A 231 20.07 -0.52 17.08
C HIS A 231 19.01 -0.50 15.98
N ILE A 232 19.38 -0.15 14.74
CA ILE A 232 18.47 -0.14 13.58
C ILE A 232 17.93 -1.55 13.31
N GLU A 233 18.77 -2.58 13.37
CA GLU A 233 18.31 -3.96 13.14
C GLU A 233 17.40 -4.45 14.27
N CYS A 234 17.71 -4.11 15.53
CA CYS A 234 16.82 -4.39 16.65
C CYS A 234 15.48 -3.66 16.51
N ASP A 235 15.49 -2.40 16.11
CA ASP A 235 14.28 -1.61 15.89
C ASP A 235 13.46 -2.15 14.70
N ASN A 236 14.14 -2.64 13.66
CA ASN A 236 13.50 -3.31 12.52
C ASN A 236 12.83 -4.62 12.94
N ALA A 237 13.52 -5.45 13.71
CA ALA A 237 12.98 -6.69 14.27
C ALA A 237 11.79 -6.44 15.19
N ILE A 238 11.85 -5.42 16.06
CA ILE A 238 10.73 -5.02 16.92
C ILE A 238 9.52 -4.62 16.08
N ARG A 239 9.73 -3.79 15.05
CA ARG A 239 8.66 -3.36 14.15
C ARG A 239 8.01 -4.53 13.43
N GLU A 240 8.81 -5.47 12.92
CA GLU A 240 8.31 -6.68 12.27
C GLU A 240 7.41 -7.48 13.24
N MET A 241 7.91 -7.75 14.46
CA MET A 241 7.16 -8.46 15.50
C MET A 241 5.86 -7.73 15.93
N GLU A 242 5.89 -6.41 16.08
CA GLU A 242 4.72 -5.59 16.42
C GLU A 242 3.65 -5.68 15.34
N THR A 243 4.07 -5.71 14.07
CA THR A 243 3.13 -5.81 12.98
C THR A 243 2.52 -7.21 12.89
N SER A 244 3.29 -8.28 13.12
CA SER A 244 2.75 -9.63 13.22
C SER A 244 1.81 -9.78 14.42
N LYS A 245 2.08 -9.09 15.54
CA LYS A 245 1.17 -9.08 16.71
C LYS A 245 -0.22 -8.55 16.38
N THR A 246 -0.35 -7.55 15.50
CA THR A 246 -1.67 -7.06 15.10
C THR A 246 -2.53 -8.12 14.40
N LEU A 247 -1.91 -9.11 13.73
CA LEU A 247 -2.61 -10.24 13.12
C LEU A 247 -3.33 -11.11 14.15
N LEU A 248 -2.79 -11.21 15.38
CA LEU A 248 -3.41 -11.97 16.48
C LEU A 248 -4.49 -11.18 17.21
N GLN A 249 -4.45 -9.85 17.15
CA GLN A 249 -5.42 -8.98 17.83
C GLN A 249 -6.72 -8.83 17.04
N GLN A 250 -6.68 -9.05 15.72
CA GLN A 250 -7.88 -9.06 14.89
C GLN A 250 -8.54 -10.45 14.88
N PRO A 251 -9.89 -10.52 14.83
CA PRO A 251 -10.57 -11.80 14.65
C PRO A 251 -10.10 -12.44 13.34
N ILE A 252 -9.49 -13.63 13.45
CA ILE A 252 -8.86 -14.32 12.32
C ILE A 252 -9.98 -14.83 11.42
N LEU A 253 -10.33 -14.04 10.41
CA LEU A 253 -11.44 -14.29 9.47
C LEU A 253 -11.01 -15.12 8.26
N GLN A 254 -9.71 -15.31 8.05
CA GLN A 254 -9.14 -16.00 6.90
C GLN A 254 -7.93 -16.84 7.31
N PRO A 255 -7.72 -18.03 6.71
CA PRO A 255 -6.51 -18.80 6.94
C PRO A 255 -5.28 -18.03 6.45
N CYS A 256 -4.25 -17.92 7.30
CA CYS A 256 -2.95 -17.33 6.94
C CYS A 256 -2.15 -18.24 6.01
N ALA A 257 -2.37 -19.56 6.08
CA ALA A 257 -1.64 -20.55 5.28
C ALA A 257 -2.52 -21.77 4.97
N ASN A 258 -2.16 -22.55 3.95
CA ASN A 258 -2.90 -23.76 3.57
C ASN A 258 -2.54 -25.01 4.41
N TYR A 259 -2.00 -24.82 5.62
CA TYR A 259 -1.60 -25.92 6.50
C TYR A 259 -2.80 -26.55 7.20
N THR A 260 -2.74 -27.88 7.37
CA THR A 260 -3.62 -28.60 8.27
C THR A 260 -3.25 -28.34 9.74
N TYR A 261 -4.15 -28.66 10.67
CA TYR A 261 -3.93 -28.42 12.10
C TYR A 261 -2.64 -29.07 12.63
N PHE A 262 -2.34 -30.30 12.21
CA PHE A 262 -1.14 -31.02 12.65
C PHE A 262 0.15 -30.45 12.04
N GLU A 263 0.12 -30.03 10.77
CA GLU A 263 1.26 -29.35 10.13
C GLU A 263 1.52 -27.98 10.76
N ALA A 264 0.47 -27.24 11.14
CA ALA A 264 0.61 -25.99 11.87
C ALA A 264 1.23 -26.23 13.26
N LEU A 265 0.86 -27.31 13.95
CA LEU A 265 1.45 -27.68 15.23
C LEU A 265 2.94 -28.05 15.11
N ASP A 266 3.30 -28.86 14.11
CA ASP A 266 4.69 -29.21 13.83
C ASP A 266 5.53 -27.97 13.50
N SER A 267 4.98 -27.03 12.72
CA SER A 267 5.59 -25.73 12.46
C SER A 267 5.79 -24.92 13.74
N VAL A 268 4.83 -24.91 14.66
CA VAL A 268 4.98 -24.22 15.96
C VAL A 268 6.12 -24.83 16.77
N VAL A 269 6.22 -26.16 16.82
CA VAL A 269 7.28 -26.85 17.57
C VAL A 269 8.66 -26.55 16.98
N GLU A 270 8.82 -26.66 15.66
CA GLU A 270 10.09 -26.40 14.98
C GLU A 270 10.52 -24.92 15.12
N ASN A 271 9.60 -23.97 14.93
CA ASN A 271 9.94 -22.56 15.08
C ASN A 271 10.19 -22.17 16.55
N SER A 272 9.56 -22.83 17.52
CA SER A 272 9.86 -22.64 18.95
C SER A 272 11.27 -23.10 19.29
N LYS A 273 11.73 -24.21 18.69
CA LYS A 273 13.10 -24.70 18.86
C LYS A 273 14.10 -23.72 18.25
N ARG A 274 13.85 -23.27 17.02
CA ARG A 274 14.66 -22.26 16.32
C ARG A 274 14.75 -20.95 17.09
N LEU A 275 13.66 -20.49 17.71
CA LEU A 275 13.68 -19.31 18.57
C LEU A 275 14.58 -19.53 19.80
N GLY A 276 14.50 -20.69 20.46
CA GLY A 276 15.37 -21.02 21.59
C GLY A 276 16.86 -21.06 21.23
N GLU A 277 17.19 -21.62 20.06
CA GLU A 277 18.55 -21.61 19.50
C GLU A 277 19.01 -20.18 19.19
N ALA A 278 18.18 -19.38 18.53
CA ALA A 278 18.47 -17.98 18.21
C ALA A 278 18.69 -17.13 19.47
N MET A 279 17.86 -17.27 20.52
CA MET A 279 18.05 -16.58 21.80
C MET A 279 19.37 -16.95 22.48
N THR A 280 19.78 -18.21 22.38
CA THR A 280 21.08 -18.68 22.90
C THR A 280 22.23 -18.08 22.08
N HIS A 281 22.08 -18.00 20.76
CA HIS A 281 23.04 -17.35 19.88
C HIS A 281 23.15 -15.84 20.16
N ILE A 282 22.05 -15.12 20.40
CA ILE A 282 22.05 -13.71 20.81
C ILE A 282 22.86 -13.53 22.11
N ALA A 283 22.60 -14.36 23.13
CA ALA A 283 23.29 -14.28 24.42
C ALA A 283 24.81 -14.54 24.29
N SER A 284 25.20 -15.53 23.47
CA SER A 284 26.61 -15.85 23.24
C SER A 284 27.32 -14.81 22.35
N ALA A 285 26.65 -14.26 21.34
CA ALA A 285 27.18 -13.21 20.48
C ALA A 285 27.38 -11.90 21.25
N SER A 286 26.45 -11.56 22.14
CA SER A 286 26.57 -10.42 23.06
C SER A 286 27.79 -10.56 23.98
N LYS A 287 28.02 -11.77 24.54
CA LYS A 287 29.18 -12.04 25.41
C LYS A 287 30.52 -11.91 24.69
N ASN A 288 30.57 -12.24 23.40
CA ASN A 288 31.78 -12.21 22.58
C ASN A 288 31.97 -10.88 21.82
N THR A 289 31.09 -9.89 22.02
CA THR A 289 31.10 -8.59 21.31
C THR A 289 31.18 -8.71 19.79
N ASN A 290 30.61 -9.78 19.23
CA ASN A 290 30.62 -9.99 17.79
C ASN A 290 29.34 -9.43 17.16
N HIS A 291 29.44 -8.19 16.69
CA HIS A 291 28.32 -7.42 16.18
C HIS A 291 27.60 -8.08 14.99
N GLN A 292 28.32 -8.75 14.09
CA GLN A 292 27.72 -9.39 12.91
C GLN A 292 26.88 -10.63 13.26
N LEU A 293 27.38 -11.46 14.18
CA LEU A 293 26.65 -12.65 14.64
C LEU A 293 25.44 -12.26 15.50
N PHE A 294 25.54 -11.15 16.23
CA PHE A 294 24.41 -10.61 16.99
C PHE A 294 23.27 -10.19 16.07
N ILE A 295 23.56 -9.38 15.04
CA ILE A 295 22.59 -8.93 14.03
C ILE A 295 21.89 -10.13 13.37
N GLN A 296 22.66 -11.12 12.92
CA GLN A 296 22.07 -12.32 12.29
C GLN A 296 21.18 -13.11 13.25
N ALA A 297 21.60 -13.27 14.51
CA ALA A 297 20.82 -13.99 15.51
C ALA A 297 19.52 -13.25 15.90
N VAL A 298 19.54 -11.91 15.92
CA VAL A 298 18.34 -11.08 16.14
C VAL A 298 17.36 -11.22 14.97
N HIS A 299 17.86 -11.21 13.73
CA HIS A 299 17.02 -11.42 12.54
C HIS A 299 16.38 -12.81 12.51
N ASP A 300 17.16 -13.85 12.80
CA ASP A 300 16.67 -15.23 12.85
C ASP A 300 15.62 -15.40 13.96
N ALA A 301 15.79 -14.72 15.10
CA ALA A 301 14.79 -14.67 16.17
C ALA A 301 13.51 -13.95 15.72
N SER A 302 13.62 -12.79 15.03
CA SER A 302 12.48 -12.07 14.47
C SER A 302 11.64 -12.94 13.55
N LYS A 303 12.29 -13.56 12.56
CA LYS A 303 11.64 -14.47 11.61
C LYS A 303 10.99 -15.67 12.29
N ALA A 304 11.64 -16.25 13.30
CA ALA A 304 11.07 -17.36 14.05
C ALA A 304 9.80 -16.93 14.80
N VAL A 305 9.80 -15.75 15.41
CA VAL A 305 8.62 -15.17 16.07
C VAL A 305 7.50 -14.90 15.07
N CYS A 306 7.79 -14.28 13.91
CA CYS A 306 6.78 -14.03 12.88
C CYS A 306 6.12 -15.34 12.39
N ARG A 307 6.92 -16.37 12.10
CA ARG A 307 6.41 -17.70 11.68
C ARG A 307 5.62 -18.42 12.77
N LEU A 308 6.02 -18.26 14.03
CA LEU A 308 5.26 -18.76 15.17
C LEU A 308 3.89 -18.10 15.26
N ILE A 309 3.84 -16.78 15.09
CA ILE A 309 2.59 -16.01 15.09
C ILE A 309 1.68 -16.46 13.95
N GLU A 310 2.20 -16.60 12.73
CA GLU A 310 1.44 -17.08 11.56
C GLU A 310 0.88 -18.49 11.77
N SER A 311 1.72 -19.42 12.25
CA SER A 311 1.31 -20.81 12.50
C SER A 311 0.29 -20.90 13.64
N SER A 312 0.44 -20.07 14.68
CA SER A 312 -0.50 -20.00 15.81
C SER A 312 -1.82 -19.36 15.42
N ALA A 313 -1.80 -18.34 14.55
CA ALA A 313 -3.00 -17.74 13.98
C ALA A 313 -3.77 -18.76 13.13
N GLN A 314 -3.07 -19.49 12.27
CA GLN A 314 -3.67 -20.57 11.48
C GLN A 314 -4.30 -21.65 12.36
N ALA A 315 -3.60 -22.12 13.40
CA ALA A 315 -4.14 -23.11 14.32
C ALA A 315 -5.39 -22.59 15.05
N SER A 316 -5.38 -21.33 15.49
CA SER A 316 -6.52 -20.67 16.15
C SER A 316 -7.73 -20.55 15.21
N TYR A 317 -7.51 -20.22 13.94
CA TYR A 317 -8.55 -20.21 12.90
C TYR A 317 -9.19 -21.60 12.74
N LEU A 318 -8.38 -22.64 12.60
CA LEU A 318 -8.87 -24.01 12.43
C LEU A 318 -9.65 -24.51 13.66
N ILE A 319 -9.26 -24.10 14.87
CA ILE A 319 -10.02 -24.37 16.09
C ILE A 319 -11.36 -23.62 16.06
N GLY A 320 -11.38 -22.35 15.66
CA GLY A 320 -12.61 -21.55 15.53
C GLY A 320 -13.60 -22.08 14.50
N VAL A 321 -13.09 -22.64 13.38
CA VAL A 321 -13.91 -23.34 12.37
C VAL A 321 -14.44 -24.68 12.87
N SER A 322 -13.77 -25.28 13.86
CA SER A 322 -14.18 -26.55 14.46
C SER A 322 -15.29 -26.41 15.50
N ASP A 323 -15.62 -25.19 15.93
CA ASP A 323 -16.72 -24.98 16.87
C ASP A 323 -18.10 -25.20 16.21
N VAL A 324 -19.01 -25.81 16.96
CA VAL A 324 -20.34 -26.23 16.46
C VAL A 324 -21.25 -25.03 16.20
N THR A 325 -20.97 -23.89 16.84
CA THR A 325 -21.69 -22.62 16.61
C THR A 325 -21.16 -21.84 15.41
N SER A 326 -20.01 -22.24 14.86
CA SER A 326 -19.35 -21.58 13.76
C SER A 326 -19.93 -22.05 12.42
N THR A 327 -20.44 -21.12 11.62
CA THR A 327 -20.76 -21.38 10.22
C THR A 327 -19.52 -21.15 9.38
N LYS A 328 -19.03 -22.21 8.71
CA LYS A 328 -17.98 -22.09 7.71
C LYS A 328 -18.37 -21.01 6.69
N GLY A 329 -17.51 -20.02 6.50
CA GLY A 329 -17.64 -19.10 5.36
C GLY A 329 -17.66 -19.92 4.08
N THR A 330 -18.58 -19.59 3.17
CA THR A 330 -18.50 -20.13 1.82
C THR A 330 -17.24 -19.58 1.18
N ASP A 331 -16.29 -20.44 0.82
CA ASP A 331 -15.18 -20.04 -0.03
C ASP A 331 -15.76 -19.32 -1.25
N ALA A 332 -15.21 -18.15 -1.56
CA ALA A 332 -15.61 -17.42 -2.75
C ALA A 332 -15.43 -18.36 -3.97
N ILE A 333 -16.45 -18.45 -4.82
CA ILE A 333 -16.45 -19.32 -6.02
C ILE A 333 -15.23 -19.04 -6.92
N VAL A 334 -14.64 -17.85 -6.78
CA VAL A 334 -13.41 -17.44 -7.43
C VAL A 334 -12.51 -16.80 -6.37
N ASP A 335 -11.27 -17.26 -6.29
CA ASP A 335 -10.21 -16.56 -5.56
C ASP A 335 -9.84 -15.29 -6.33
N GLN A 336 -10.46 -14.18 -5.93
CA GLN A 336 -10.27 -12.86 -6.52
C GLN A 336 -8.80 -12.42 -6.48
N ILE A 337 -8.03 -12.88 -5.48
CA ILE A 337 -6.62 -12.52 -5.28
C ILE A 337 -5.76 -13.24 -6.32
N LEU A 338 -5.98 -14.53 -6.53
CA LEU A 338 -5.33 -15.27 -7.61
C LEU A 338 -5.68 -14.66 -8.97
N PHE A 339 -6.96 -14.34 -9.21
CA PHE A 339 -7.38 -13.74 -10.48
C PHE A 339 -6.72 -12.38 -10.74
N ASN A 340 -6.72 -11.48 -9.75
CA ASN A 340 -6.04 -10.19 -9.86
C ASN A 340 -4.54 -10.34 -10.07
N ARG A 341 -3.89 -11.29 -9.38
CA ARG A 341 -2.47 -11.60 -9.59
C ARG A 341 -2.20 -12.07 -11.02
N PHE A 342 -3.02 -12.97 -11.55
CA PHE A 342 -2.89 -13.44 -12.94
C PHE A 342 -3.15 -12.34 -13.95
N VAL A 343 -4.16 -11.49 -13.75
CA VAL A 343 -4.44 -10.36 -14.65
C VAL A 343 -3.28 -9.36 -14.65
N THR A 344 -2.72 -9.03 -13.49
CA THR A 344 -1.55 -8.14 -13.39
C THR A 344 -0.32 -8.77 -14.02
N ALA A 345 -0.07 -10.06 -13.80
CA ALA A 345 1.03 -10.79 -14.44
C ALA A 345 0.90 -10.80 -15.98
N ILE A 346 -0.31 -11.01 -16.50
CA ILE A 346 -0.59 -10.96 -17.93
C ILE A 346 -0.38 -9.54 -18.47
N ARG A 347 -0.85 -8.49 -17.77
CA ARG A 347 -0.63 -7.10 -18.19
C ARG A 347 0.85 -6.73 -18.22
N ASN A 348 1.61 -7.17 -17.22
CA ASN A 348 3.06 -6.97 -17.16
C ASN A 348 3.73 -7.69 -18.34
N ALA A 349 3.40 -8.96 -18.56
CA ALA A 349 3.91 -9.72 -19.71
C ALA A 349 3.54 -9.07 -21.07
N CYS A 350 2.33 -8.52 -21.22
CA CYS A 350 1.93 -7.79 -22.42
C CYS A 350 2.68 -6.46 -22.57
N SER A 351 2.96 -5.76 -21.47
CA SER A 351 3.77 -4.53 -21.46
C SER A 351 5.22 -4.83 -21.85
N ASP A 352 5.78 -5.94 -21.33
CA ASP A 352 7.11 -6.42 -21.65
C ASP A 352 7.18 -6.78 -23.14
N LEU A 353 6.23 -7.58 -23.65
CA LEU A 353 6.12 -7.93 -25.08
C LEU A 353 5.96 -6.73 -26.02
N SER A 354 5.47 -5.59 -25.52
CA SER A 354 5.34 -4.35 -26.29
C SER A 354 6.64 -3.54 -26.36
N ASN A 355 7.67 -3.90 -25.59
CA ASN A 355 8.99 -3.26 -25.66
C ASN A 355 9.84 -3.90 -26.77
N PRO A 356 10.36 -3.12 -27.74
CA PRO A 356 11.09 -3.63 -28.91
C PRO A 356 12.52 -4.11 -28.63
N SER A 357 12.90 -4.34 -27.36
CA SER A 357 14.27 -4.69 -26.95
C SER A 357 14.39 -6.04 -26.24
N ILE A 358 13.41 -6.93 -26.40
CA ILE A 358 13.46 -8.26 -25.80
C ILE A 358 14.25 -9.22 -26.70
N ASP A 359 15.33 -9.77 -26.14
CA ASP A 359 16.08 -10.89 -26.71
C ASP A 359 15.23 -12.18 -26.63
N GLN A 360 15.38 -13.07 -27.62
CA GLN A 360 14.58 -14.30 -27.78
C GLN A 360 14.54 -15.24 -26.56
N ASN A 361 15.38 -15.04 -25.54
CA ASN A 361 15.44 -15.88 -24.34
C ASN A 361 14.36 -15.56 -23.29
N ASP A 362 13.78 -14.35 -23.24
CA ASP A 362 12.72 -14.02 -22.26
C ASP A 362 11.30 -14.44 -22.72
N VAL A 363 11.16 -14.90 -23.96
CA VAL A 363 9.87 -15.37 -24.53
C VAL A 363 9.60 -16.85 -24.20
N SER A 364 10.49 -17.52 -23.46
CA SER A 364 10.29 -18.90 -23.05
C SER A 364 9.22 -18.96 -21.95
N ILE A 365 8.04 -19.42 -22.36
CA ILE A 365 6.85 -19.71 -21.55
C ILE A 365 7.16 -20.83 -20.53
N GLU A 366 7.94 -20.53 -19.50
CA GLU A 366 8.29 -21.48 -18.43
C GLU A 366 8.04 -20.94 -17.02
N LYS A 367 7.35 -19.80 -16.88
CA LYS A 367 6.97 -19.23 -15.57
C LYS A 367 5.47 -18.92 -15.48
N PHE A 368 4.63 -19.88 -15.85
CA PHE A 368 3.22 -19.92 -15.46
C PHE A 368 2.98 -21.02 -14.43
#